data_AF-A0A4Q6XZW5-F1
#
_entry.id   AF-A0A4Q6XZW5-F1
#
_cell.length_a   1.000
_cell.length_b   1.000
_cell.length_c   1.000
_cell.angle_alpha   90.00
_cell.angle_beta   90.00
_cell.angle_gamma   90.00
#
_symmetry.space_group_name_H-M   'P 1'
#
loop_
_entity.id
_entity.type
_entity.pdbx_description
1 polymer ?
#
loop_
_entity_poly.entity_id
_entity_poly.type
_entity_poly.pdbx_seq_one_letter_code
_entity_poly.pdbx_strand_id
1 'polypeptide(L)' 'MALCPNLHRAFDRGLVSVDSEYRILVSSHVEEDTAHPYSLRKLEGKPIVLPEQIRYQPSQENLEWHRREVFKG' A
#
# COMPACT_ATOMS: atom_id res chain seq x y z
N MET A 1 -3.69 9.08 4.92
CA MET A 1 -4.30 8.43 3.74
C MET A 1 -5.66 7.91 4.13
N ALA A 2 -6.66 8.02 3.25
CA ALA A 2 -7.96 7.39 3.48
C ALA A 2 -7.87 5.93 3.02
N LEU A 3 -7.80 4.99 3.96
CA LEU A 3 -7.74 3.55 3.69
C LEU A 3 -8.99 2.88 4.28
N CYS A 4 -9.54 1.88 3.60
CA CYS A 4 -10.56 1.03 4.20
C CYS A 4 -9.95 0.24 5.38
N PRO A 5 -10.73 -0.23 6.37
CA PRO A 5 -10.21 -0.81 7.62
C PRO A 5 -9.21 -1.96 7.42
N ASN A 6 -9.41 -2.78 6.38
CA ASN A 6 -8.51 -3.89 6.06
C ASN A 6 -7.17 -3.39 5.52
N LEU A 7 -7.20 -2.42 4.60
CA LEU A 7 -5.99 -1.87 4.01
C LEU A 7 -5.21 -1.00 4.99
N HIS A 8 -5.90 -0.30 5.90
CA HIS A 8 -5.26 0.42 7.01
C HIS A 8 -4.44 -0.54 7.87
N ARG A 9 -5.04 -1.65 8.29
CA ARG A 9 -4.33 -2.67 9.08
C ARG A 9 -3.18 -3.33 8.32
N ALA A 10 -3.35 -3.56 7.01
CA ALA A 10 -2.30 -4.13 6.18
C ALA A 10 -1.11 -3.16 6.04
N PHE A 11 -1.38 -1.87 5.84
CA PHE A 11 -0.39 -0.81 5.77
C PHE A 11 0.38 -0.70 7.09
N ASP A 12 -0.33 -0.54 8.22
CA ASP A 12 0.29 -0.41 9.56
C ASP A 12 1.17 -1.61 9.95
N ARG A 13 0.85 -2.80 9.43
CA ARG A 13 1.60 -4.04 9.71
C ARG A 13 2.78 -4.26 8.75
N GLY A 14 2.97 -3.37 7.78
CA GLY A 14 3.99 -3.49 6.75
C GLY A 14 3.69 -4.50 5.67
N LEU A 15 2.44 -4.97 5.58
CA LEU A 15 2.01 -5.95 4.57
C LEU A 15 1.71 -5.27 3.22
N VAL A 16 1.44 -3.97 3.23
CA VAL A 16 1.22 -3.16 2.02
C VAL A 16 1.99 -1.85 2.16
N SER A 17 2.52 -1.34 1.05
CA SER A 17 3.09 0.00 0.96
C SER A 17 2.79 0.61 -0.42
N VAL A 18 3.33 1.78 -0.70
CA VAL A 18 3.19 2.48 -1.99
C VAL A 18 4.57 2.93 -2.47
N ASP A 19 4.87 2.71 -3.74
CA ASP A 19 6.15 3.10 -4.36
C ASP A 19 6.20 4.58 -4.79
N SER A 20 7.32 4.97 -5.41
CA SER A 20 7.54 6.33 -5.91
C SER A 20 6.64 6.72 -7.09
N GLU A 21 6.07 5.74 -7.78
CA GLU A 21 5.11 5.94 -8.88
C GLU A 21 3.65 5.86 -8.38
N TYR A 22 3.44 5.86 -7.06
CA TYR A 22 2.14 5.69 -6.44
C TYR A 22 1.46 4.35 -6.79
N ARG A 23 2.23 3.28 -6.99
CA ARG A 23 1.73 1.92 -7.16
C ARG A 23 1.79 1.15 -5.86
N ILE A 24 0.82 0.26 -5.68
CA ILE A 24 0.69 -0.56 -4.47
C ILE A 24 1.77 -1.64 -4.47
N LEU A 25 2.51 -1.72 -3.37
CA LEU A 25 3.44 -2.80 -3.05
C LEU A 25 2.77 -3.75 -2.07
N VAL A 26 2.90 -5.05 -2.29
CA VAL A 26 2.38 -6.09 -1.38
C VAL A 26 3.55 -6.90 -0.87
N SER A 27 3.59 -7.12 0.44
CA SER A 27 4.65 -7.89 1.08
C SER A 27 4.61 -9.35 0.62
N SER A 28 5.78 -9.91 0.40
CA SER A 28 5.98 -11.34 0.14
C SER A 28 5.48 -12.24 1.27
N HIS A 29 5.42 -11.71 2.51
CA HIS A 29 4.94 -12.37 3.72
C HIS A 29 3.41 -12.47 3.82
N VAL A 30 2.68 -11.94 2.83
CA VAL A 30 1.22 -12.08 2.77
C VAL A 30 0.87 -13.48 2.27
N GLU A 31 0.50 -14.36 3.19
CA GLU A 31 -0.15 -15.64 2.89
C GLU A 31 -1.67 -15.43 2.78
N GLU A 32 -2.14 -15.12 1.58
CA GLU A 32 -3.56 -15.06 1.25
C GLU A 32 -3.89 -16.01 0.10
N ASP A 33 -5.08 -16.59 0.13
CA ASP A 33 -5.60 -17.35 -1.00
C ASP A 33 -5.84 -16.41 -2.19
N THR A 34 -5.06 -16.59 -3.26
CA THR A 34 -5.15 -15.77 -4.48
C THR A 34 -6.46 -15.99 -5.24
N ALA A 35 -7.17 -17.08 -4.98
CA ALA A 35 -8.52 -17.29 -5.51
C ALA A 35 -9.54 -16.33 -4.86
N HIS A 36 -9.27 -15.82 -3.66
CA HIS A 36 -10.17 -14.90 -2.99
C HIS A 36 -10.29 -13.58 -3.78
N PRO A 37 -11.51 -13.08 -4.06
CA PRO A 37 -11.70 -11.87 -4.86
C PRO A 37 -11.07 -10.62 -4.23
N TYR A 38 -10.87 -10.62 -2.91
CA TYR A 38 -10.31 -9.50 -2.15
C TYR A 38 -8.86 -9.68 -1.72
N SER A 39 -8.12 -10.64 -2.29
CA SER A 39 -6.70 -10.85 -1.96
C SER A 39 -5.87 -9.60 -2.26
N LEU A 40 -5.02 -9.18 -1.31
CA LEU A 40 -4.15 -8.01 -1.46
C LEU A 40 -3.17 -8.19 -2.63
N ARG A 41 -2.75 -9.43 -2.93
CA ARG A 41 -1.92 -9.77 -4.10
C ARG A 41 -2.50 -9.22 -5.41
N LYS A 42 -3.82 -9.14 -5.55
CA LYS A 42 -4.47 -8.61 -6.76
C LYS A 42 -4.35 -7.09 -6.89
N LEU A 43 -3.90 -6.40 -5.83
CA LEU A 43 -3.66 -4.96 -5.82
C LEU A 43 -2.21 -4.62 -6.15
N GLU A 44 -1.28 -5.58 -6.08
CA GLU A 44 0.13 -5.38 -6.38
C GLU A 44 0.33 -4.73 -7.77
N GLY A 45 1.14 -3.67 -7.82
CA GLY A 45 1.44 -2.91 -9.02
C GLY A 45 0.34 -1.98 -9.51
N LYS A 46 -0.87 -1.98 -8.91
CA LYS A 46 -1.93 -1.06 -9.30
C LYS A 46 -1.68 0.35 -8.76
N PRO A 47 -1.95 1.41 -9.56
CA PRO A 47 -1.84 2.78 -9.07
C PRO A 47 -2.92 3.07 -8.03
N ILE A 48 -2.58 3.86 -7.00
CA ILE A 48 -3.56 4.41 -6.08
C ILE A 48 -4.27 5.61 -6.73
N VAL A 49 -5.50 5.85 -6.29
CA VAL A 49 -6.23 7.07 -6.67
C VAL A 49 -5.62 8.24 -5.90
N LEU A 50 -5.05 9.19 -6.63
CA LEU A 50 -4.50 10.42 -6.05
C LEU A 50 -5.58 11.50 -5.99
N PRO A 51 -5.64 12.28 -4.91
CA PRO A 51 -6.47 13.47 -4.88
C PRO A 51 -5.97 14.51 -5.89
N GLU A 52 -6.93 15.22 -6.52
CA GLU A 52 -6.65 16.28 -7.50
C GLU A 52 -5.82 17.42 -6.92
N GLN A 53 -5.98 17.68 -5.62
CA GLN A 53 -5.21 18.72 -4.92
C GLN A 53 -3.91 18.13 -4.36
N ILE A 54 -2.77 18.64 -4.85
CA ILE A 54 -1.42 18.22 -4.47
C ILE A 54 -1.22 18.18 -2.95
N ARG A 55 -1.78 19.15 -2.20
CA ARG A 55 -1.66 19.22 -0.73
C ARG A 55 -2.24 18.01 0.02
N TYR A 56 -3.13 17.24 -0.62
CA TYR A 56 -3.72 16.04 -0.04
C TYR A 56 -3.08 14.75 -0.55
N GLN A 57 -2.14 14.85 -1.50
CA GLN A 57 -1.43 13.68 -1.99
C GLN A 57 -0.51 13.13 -0.88
N PRO A 58 -0.31 11.81 -0.84
CA PRO A 58 0.64 11.23 0.11
C PRO A 58 2.04 11.80 -0.14
N SER A 59 2.71 12.26 0.92
CA SER A 59 4.10 12.70 0.80
C SER A 59 4.99 11.53 0.39
N GLN A 60 5.77 11.71 -0.67
CA GLN A 60 6.73 10.73 -1.14
C GLN A 60 7.79 10.40 -0.08
N GLU A 61 8.21 11.37 0.71
CA GLU A 61 9.16 11.18 1.83
C GLU A 61 8.58 10.27 2.91
N ASN A 62 7.30 10.45 3.26
CA ASN A 62 6.62 9.60 4.24
C ASN A 62 6.45 8.18 3.71
N LEU A 63 6.14 8.03 2.42
CA LEU A 63 6.03 6.72 1.77
C LEU A 63 7.40 6.02 1.72
N GLU A 64 8.47 6.76 1.44
CA GLU A 64 9.83 6.23 1.46
C GLU A 64 10.25 5.75 2.85
N TRP A 65 10.01 6.57 3.87
CA TRP A 65 10.23 6.17 5.27
C TRP A 65 9.44 4.91 5.61
N HIS A 66 8.17 4.84 5.22
CA HIS A 66 7.33 3.66 5.46
C HIS A 66 7.87 2.41 4.75
N ARG A 67 8.32 2.55 3.49
CA ARG A 67 8.95 1.45 2.73
C ARG A 67 10.24 0.95 3.40
N ARG A 68 10.98 1.81 4.10
CA ARG A 68 12.25 1.46 4.75
C ARG A 68 12.06 0.88 6.15
N GLU A 69 11.17 1.47 6.96
CA GLU A 69 11.08 1.16 8.39
C GLU A 69 9.93 0.20 8.75
N VAL A 70 8.86 0.17 7.94
CA VAL A 70 7.62 -0.56 8.28
C VAL A 70 7.34 -1.69 7.30
N PHE A 71 7.50 -1.45 5.99
CA PHE A 71 7.19 -2.42 4.96
C PHE A 71 8.08 -3.67 5.06
N LYS A 72 7.44 -4.84 5.02
CA LYS A 72 8.11 -6.15 5.14
C LYS A 72 8.31 -6.75 3.75
N GLY A 73 9.08 -6.05 2.92
CA GLY A 73 9.42 -6.44 1.55
C GLY A 73 10.46 -7.54 1.52
#